data_AF-A0A3B3DRK2-F1
#
_entry.id   AF-A0A3B3DRK2-F1
#
_cell.length_a   1.000
_cell.length_b   1.000
_cell.length_c   1.000
_cell.angle_alpha   90.00
_cell.angle_beta   90.00
_cell.angle_gamma   90.00
#
_symmetry.space_group_name_H-M   'P 1'
#
loop_
_entity.id
_entity.type
_entity.pdbx_description
1 polymer ?
#
loop_
_entity_poly.entity_id
_entity_poly.type
_entity_poly.pdbx_seq_one_letter_code
_entity_poly.pdbx_strand_id
1 'polypeptide(L)'
;MLKQVIVASLWICSFDLGLAQDAHLNRAYQLMSETPLIDGHNDLPWQLRKLFNNQLNKVDLNKLETTHTNIPKIKQGRLGAQFWAAYVPCETQYKDAVRQTLEQIDVVHRMCEKYPDTFKFVTTSQGILDAFEENKTASLIGVEGGHSIDSSLGTLRTMYHLGVRYLTLTHSCNTPWADNWRVDAGSDPVQSNGLSPFGKQLIVEMNRLGMLIDLAHVPVSVMNQALDLSAAPVIFSHSSAYAVCPHSRNVPDEVLLKVKEKNGIVMVNFYNDYVTCSQKANISDVADHFDHIKKVGGAKIIGFGGDYDGVTRVPDGLEDVSKVPNLVAELLRRGWTDEDVKDALGNNLLRVMSEVERVRDNMKNQVPDDVPIPYAEVENPCRTSFGYTDAGAAHSVSTAALLLPLALHVSMFTN
;
A
#
# COMPACT_ATOMS: atom_id res chain seq x y z
N MET A 1 42.87 -78.77 -23.06
CA MET A 1 42.46 -77.81 -22.01
C MET A 1 42.78 -76.39 -22.50
N LEU A 2 41.86 -75.76 -23.22
CA LEU A 2 41.94 -74.34 -23.57
C LEU A 2 41.23 -73.56 -22.46
N LYS A 3 41.91 -72.61 -21.81
CA LYS A 3 41.28 -71.62 -20.92
C LYS A 3 41.00 -70.36 -21.71
N GLN A 4 39.73 -70.04 -21.89
CA GLN A 4 39.24 -68.77 -22.43
C GLN A 4 39.50 -67.65 -21.42
N VAL A 5 40.10 -66.56 -21.88
CA VAL A 5 40.19 -65.29 -21.15
C VAL A 5 38.98 -64.46 -21.54
N ILE A 6 38.08 -64.22 -20.59
CA ILE A 6 36.94 -63.31 -20.74
C ILE A 6 37.45 -61.90 -20.41
N VAL A 7 37.43 -61.00 -21.39
CA VAL A 7 37.65 -59.57 -21.21
C VAL A 7 36.30 -58.95 -20.85
N ALA A 8 36.15 -58.51 -19.61
CA ALA A 8 34.97 -57.78 -19.15
C ALA A 8 35.14 -56.28 -19.43
N SER A 9 34.40 -55.78 -20.41
CA SER A 9 34.30 -54.36 -20.73
C SER A 9 33.43 -53.66 -19.69
N LEU A 10 34.03 -52.94 -18.73
CA LEU A 10 33.30 -52.01 -17.87
C LEU A 10 32.90 -50.78 -18.68
N TRP A 11 31.64 -50.70 -19.08
CA TRP A 11 30.99 -49.44 -19.44
C TRP A 11 30.73 -48.66 -18.15
N ILE A 12 31.57 -47.68 -17.87
CA ILE A 12 31.28 -46.65 -16.87
C ILE A 12 30.25 -45.72 -17.52
N CYS A 13 28.96 -45.95 -17.25
CA CYS A 13 27.95 -44.93 -17.46
C CYS A 13 28.26 -43.78 -16.49
N SER A 14 28.82 -42.69 -17.02
CA SER A 14 28.82 -41.39 -16.35
C SER A 14 27.36 -40.96 -16.19
N PHE A 15 26.79 -41.26 -15.02
CA PHE A 15 25.61 -40.54 -14.55
C PHE A 15 26.08 -39.14 -14.17
N ASP A 16 26.05 -38.22 -15.14
CA ASP A 16 25.99 -36.79 -14.86
C ASP A 16 24.64 -36.50 -14.18
N LEU A 17 24.54 -36.83 -12.90
CA LEU A 17 23.58 -36.22 -11.98
C LEU A 17 24.10 -34.83 -11.62
N GLY A 18 24.34 -34.00 -12.63
CA GLY A 18 24.36 -32.56 -12.47
C GLY A 18 22.93 -32.15 -12.15
N LEU A 19 22.69 -31.67 -10.93
CA LEU A 19 21.55 -30.84 -10.63
C LEU A 19 21.50 -29.77 -11.73
N ALA A 20 20.59 -29.91 -12.70
CA ALA A 20 20.38 -28.89 -13.70
C ALA A 20 19.93 -27.64 -12.94
N GLN A 21 20.87 -26.73 -12.72
CA GLN A 21 20.63 -25.50 -12.00
C GLN A 21 19.53 -24.74 -12.74
N ASP A 22 18.45 -24.38 -12.04
CA ASP A 22 17.30 -23.73 -12.66
C ASP A 22 17.73 -22.43 -13.36
N ALA A 23 17.85 -22.50 -14.68
CA ALA A 23 18.40 -21.42 -15.49
C ALA A 23 17.57 -20.14 -15.36
N HIS A 24 16.25 -20.27 -15.17
CA HIS A 24 15.36 -19.13 -14.94
C HIS A 24 15.59 -18.51 -13.57
N LEU A 25 15.82 -19.31 -12.53
CA LEU A 25 16.14 -18.80 -11.20
C LEU A 25 17.51 -18.10 -11.18
N ASN A 26 18.51 -18.66 -11.85
CA ASN A 26 19.81 -17.99 -12.02
C ASN A 26 19.64 -16.65 -12.75
N ARG A 27 18.84 -16.62 -13.83
CA ARG A 27 18.56 -15.39 -14.58
C ARG A 27 17.80 -14.37 -13.72
N ALA A 28 16.83 -14.82 -12.92
CA ALA A 28 16.10 -13.98 -11.97
C ALA A 28 17.06 -13.29 -11.00
N TYR A 29 17.97 -14.04 -10.36
CA TYR A 29 18.96 -13.44 -9.45
C TYR A 29 19.88 -12.42 -10.15
N GLN A 30 20.26 -12.68 -11.41
CA GLN A 30 21.05 -11.73 -12.17
C GLN A 30 20.28 -10.44 -12.43
N LEU A 31 19.03 -10.52 -12.92
CA LEU A 31 18.19 -9.35 -13.18
C LEU A 31 17.94 -8.54 -11.90
N MET A 32 17.69 -9.22 -10.78
CA MET A 32 17.49 -8.59 -9.47
C MET A 32 18.78 -7.98 -8.88
N SER A 33 19.96 -8.33 -9.39
CA SER A 33 21.21 -7.64 -9.05
C SER A 33 21.46 -6.39 -9.91
N GLU A 34 20.81 -6.30 -11.07
CA GLU A 34 20.92 -5.19 -12.02
C GLU A 34 19.81 -4.16 -11.84
N THR A 35 18.69 -4.55 -11.23
CA THR A 35 17.51 -3.71 -11.05
C THR A 35 16.88 -4.03 -9.68
N PRO A 36 16.64 -3.01 -8.83
CA PRO A 36 16.08 -3.25 -7.52
C PRO A 36 14.69 -3.86 -7.64
N LEU A 37 14.42 -4.94 -6.91
CA LEU A 37 13.05 -5.31 -6.57
C LEU A 37 12.49 -4.24 -5.63
N ILE A 38 11.43 -3.56 -6.05
CA ILE A 38 10.69 -2.59 -5.25
C ILE A 38 9.31 -3.13 -4.95
N ASP A 39 9.08 -3.45 -3.68
CA ASP A 39 7.75 -3.87 -3.21
C ASP A 39 6.96 -2.66 -2.67
N GLY A 40 5.70 -2.57 -3.10
CA GLY A 40 4.82 -1.45 -2.84
C GLY A 40 4.11 -1.47 -1.51
N HIS A 41 4.06 -2.60 -0.80
CA HIS A 41 3.26 -2.72 0.41
C HIS A 41 3.69 -3.89 1.31
N ASN A 42 4.12 -3.56 2.52
CA ASN A 42 4.47 -4.54 3.56
C ASN A 42 4.14 -4.02 4.96
N ASP A 43 3.45 -4.86 5.72
CA ASP A 43 2.86 -4.55 7.03
C ASP A 43 3.73 -4.97 8.23
N LEU A 44 5.03 -5.18 8.02
CA LEU A 44 5.96 -5.40 9.12
C LEU A 44 5.81 -4.34 10.25
N PRO A 45 5.60 -3.03 9.98
CA PRO A 45 5.34 -2.06 11.04
C PRO A 45 4.10 -2.39 11.89
N TRP A 46 3.04 -2.92 11.28
CA TRP A 46 1.86 -3.39 12.01
C TRP A 46 2.18 -4.60 12.88
N GLN A 47 2.98 -5.56 12.40
CA GLN A 47 3.44 -6.69 13.22
C GLN A 47 4.30 -6.22 14.40
N LEU A 48 5.17 -5.23 14.22
CA LEU A 48 5.97 -4.65 15.29
C LEU A 48 5.10 -4.01 16.38
N ARG A 49 3.99 -3.36 15.98
CA ARG A 49 2.99 -2.83 16.92
C ARG A 49 2.27 -3.97 17.65
N LYS A 50 1.71 -4.91 16.90
CA LYS A 50 0.89 -6.01 17.44
C LYS A 50 1.67 -6.92 18.39
N LEU A 51 2.90 -7.28 18.04
CA LEU A 51 3.69 -8.27 18.77
C LEU A 51 4.53 -7.64 19.89
N PHE A 52 5.00 -6.39 19.70
CA PHE A 52 5.98 -5.78 20.59
C PHE A 52 5.57 -4.39 21.10
N ASN A 53 4.38 -3.90 20.75
CA ASN A 53 3.93 -2.54 21.03
C ASN A 53 5.00 -1.50 20.62
N ASN A 54 5.59 -1.69 19.43
CA ASN A 54 6.67 -0.87 18.85
C ASN A 54 7.97 -0.77 19.69
N GLN A 55 8.14 -1.60 20.72
CA GLN A 55 9.35 -1.66 21.53
C GLN A 55 10.46 -2.41 20.79
N LEU A 56 11.13 -1.74 19.86
CA LEU A 56 12.15 -2.35 19.01
C LEU A 56 13.29 -3.02 19.80
N ASN A 57 13.57 -2.61 21.04
CA ASN A 57 14.58 -3.25 21.89
C ASN A 57 14.22 -4.68 22.34
N LYS A 58 12.96 -5.09 22.18
CA LYS A 58 12.47 -6.44 22.50
C LYS A 58 12.49 -7.40 21.30
N VAL A 59 12.90 -6.91 20.13
CA VAL A 59 12.93 -7.69 18.89
C VAL A 59 14.23 -7.47 18.13
N ASP A 60 14.75 -8.55 17.56
CA ASP A 60 15.90 -8.56 16.66
C ASP A 60 15.43 -9.01 15.28
N LEU A 61 15.44 -8.10 14.30
CA LEU A 61 14.99 -8.40 12.93
C LEU A 61 15.94 -9.36 12.19
N ASN A 62 17.10 -9.68 12.74
CA ASN A 62 17.96 -10.75 12.23
C ASN A 62 17.49 -12.15 12.64
N LYS A 63 16.54 -12.25 13.57
CA LYS A 63 16.10 -13.51 14.20
C LYS A 63 14.58 -13.65 14.29
N LEU A 64 13.82 -12.68 13.80
CA LEU A 64 12.36 -12.69 13.86
C LEU A 64 11.81 -13.68 12.82
N GLU A 65 11.39 -14.86 13.25
CA GLU A 65 10.91 -15.91 12.32
C GLU A 65 9.38 -15.95 12.16
N THR A 66 8.64 -15.29 13.05
CA THR A 66 7.16 -15.36 13.12
C THR A 66 6.45 -14.48 12.09
N THR A 67 7.19 -13.77 11.25
CA THR A 67 6.70 -12.83 10.24
C THR A 67 7.11 -13.28 8.85
N HIS A 68 6.40 -12.81 7.83
CA HIS A 68 6.80 -12.95 6.43
C HIS A 68 8.07 -12.15 6.14
N THR A 69 8.44 -11.20 6.99
CA THR A 69 9.57 -10.31 6.76
C THR A 69 10.57 -10.32 7.92
N ASN A 70 11.85 -10.51 7.60
CA ASN A 70 12.98 -10.30 8.50
C ASN A 70 14.24 -9.99 7.65
N ILE A 71 15.35 -9.58 8.28
CA ILE A 71 16.56 -9.16 7.55
C ILE A 71 17.16 -10.31 6.69
N PRO A 72 17.35 -11.55 7.21
CA PRO A 72 17.79 -12.67 6.39
C PRO A 72 16.90 -12.93 5.16
N LYS A 73 15.57 -12.92 5.32
CA LYS A 73 14.61 -13.13 4.25
C LYS A 73 14.68 -12.02 3.20
N ILE A 74 14.80 -10.76 3.63
CA ILE A 74 15.00 -9.60 2.73
C ILE A 74 16.25 -9.79 1.86
N LYS A 75 17.38 -10.19 2.48
CA LYS A 75 18.64 -10.44 1.76
C LYS A 75 18.52 -11.59 0.76
N GLN A 76 17.89 -12.70 1.18
CA GLN A 76 17.67 -13.85 0.31
C GLN A 76 16.74 -13.52 -0.86
N GLY A 77 15.70 -12.73 -0.60
CA GLY A 77 14.71 -12.28 -1.58
C GLY A 77 15.18 -11.17 -2.51
N ARG A 78 16.39 -10.62 -2.30
CA ARG A 78 16.96 -9.50 -3.07
C ARG A 78 16.06 -8.25 -3.06
N LEU A 79 15.39 -7.97 -1.95
CA LEU A 79 14.52 -6.81 -1.82
C LEU A 79 15.36 -5.52 -1.77
N GLY A 80 15.32 -4.76 -2.86
CA GLY A 80 16.10 -3.53 -3.06
C GLY A 80 15.44 -2.28 -2.48
N ALA A 81 14.10 -2.24 -2.47
CA ALA A 81 13.34 -1.18 -1.81
C ALA A 81 11.98 -1.68 -1.33
N GLN A 82 11.47 -1.05 -0.28
CA GLN A 82 10.19 -1.37 0.33
C GLN A 82 9.47 -0.09 0.73
N PHE A 83 8.20 0.02 0.34
CA PHE A 83 7.26 0.88 1.03
C PHE A 83 6.71 0.15 2.26
N TRP A 84 7.05 0.65 3.45
CA TRP A 84 6.54 0.16 4.72
C TRP A 84 5.18 0.79 5.01
N ALA A 85 4.17 -0.04 5.26
CA ALA A 85 2.81 0.41 5.52
C ALA A 85 2.72 1.02 6.93
N ALA A 86 2.47 2.32 7.00
CA ALA A 86 2.04 3.00 8.22
C ALA A 86 0.52 2.85 8.37
N TYR A 87 0.08 1.60 8.50
CA TYR A 87 -1.33 1.22 8.64
C TYR A 87 -1.85 1.44 10.06
N VAL A 88 -3.11 1.88 10.16
CA VAL A 88 -3.89 1.87 11.40
C VAL A 88 -5.32 1.35 11.15
N PRO A 89 -5.90 0.57 12.08
CA PRO A 89 -7.23 0.00 11.87
C PRO A 89 -8.34 1.03 11.66
N CYS A 90 -9.35 0.69 10.85
CA CYS A 90 -10.49 1.55 10.55
C CYS A 90 -11.24 2.02 11.80
N GLU A 91 -11.24 1.23 12.87
CA GLU A 91 -11.91 1.54 14.14
C GLU A 91 -11.26 2.71 14.89
N THR A 92 -10.07 3.15 14.47
CA THR A 92 -9.35 4.33 14.98
C THR A 92 -9.82 5.63 14.32
N GLN A 93 -10.56 5.56 13.20
CA GLN A 93 -11.16 6.72 12.55
C GLN A 93 -12.10 7.45 13.53
N TYR A 94 -12.05 8.78 13.54
CA TYR A 94 -12.73 9.64 14.50
C TYR A 94 -12.32 9.42 15.97
N LYS A 95 -11.14 8.84 16.21
CA LYS A 95 -10.56 8.65 17.55
C LYS A 95 -9.10 9.08 17.56
N ASP A 96 -8.18 8.12 17.45
CA ASP A 96 -6.76 8.30 17.63
C ASP A 96 -5.95 7.90 16.38
N ALA A 97 -6.60 7.77 15.22
CA ALA A 97 -5.97 7.45 13.93
C ALA A 97 -4.70 8.26 13.69
N VAL A 98 -4.77 9.60 13.75
CA VAL A 98 -3.62 10.49 13.52
C VAL A 98 -2.44 10.14 14.43
N ARG A 99 -2.69 9.97 15.74
CA ARG A 99 -1.63 9.60 16.71
C ARG A 99 -1.04 8.24 16.36
N GLN A 100 -1.87 7.24 16.11
CA GLN A 100 -1.40 5.90 15.80
C GLN A 100 -0.58 5.90 14.49
N THR A 101 -0.99 6.65 13.48
CA THR A 101 -0.24 6.77 12.22
C THR A 101 1.12 7.41 12.46
N LEU A 102 1.20 8.45 13.29
CA LEU A 102 2.49 9.06 13.69
C LEU A 102 3.40 8.05 14.41
N GLU A 103 2.86 7.21 15.29
CA GLU A 103 3.61 6.13 15.96
C GLU A 103 4.11 5.06 14.97
N GLN A 104 3.33 4.75 13.92
CA GLN A 104 3.73 3.81 12.87
C GLN A 104 4.78 4.43 11.93
N ILE A 105 4.68 5.71 11.62
CA ILE A 105 5.74 6.46 10.90
C ILE A 105 7.04 6.42 11.72
N ASP A 106 6.96 6.72 13.02
CA ASP A 106 8.09 6.70 13.95
C ASP A 106 8.77 5.32 14.03
N VAL A 107 8.01 4.22 14.10
CA VAL A 107 8.63 2.89 14.20
C VAL A 107 9.39 2.52 12.92
N VAL A 108 8.97 3.00 11.74
CA VAL A 108 9.72 2.81 10.49
C VAL A 108 11.05 3.58 10.53
N HIS A 109 11.03 4.85 10.97
CA HIS A 109 12.27 5.64 11.15
C HIS A 109 13.24 4.94 12.11
N ARG A 110 12.78 4.59 13.31
CA ARG A 110 13.62 3.91 14.32
C ARG A 110 14.08 2.53 13.88
N MET A 111 13.30 1.83 13.05
CA MET A 111 13.73 0.57 12.45
C MET A 111 14.93 0.79 11.53
N CYS A 112 14.88 1.82 10.68
CA CYS A 112 16.00 2.16 9.80
C CYS A 112 17.25 2.57 10.60
N GLU A 113 17.07 3.40 11.64
CA GLU A 113 18.15 3.83 12.53
C GLU A 113 18.79 2.67 13.31
N LYS A 114 17.99 1.68 13.71
CA LYS A 114 18.48 0.52 14.46
C LYS A 114 19.26 -0.47 13.59
N TYR A 115 18.95 -0.57 12.30
CA TYR A 115 19.61 -1.50 11.37
C TYR A 115 20.16 -0.78 10.12
N PRO A 116 21.09 0.19 10.29
CA PRO A 116 21.55 1.06 9.20
C PRO A 116 22.41 0.34 8.16
N ASP A 117 22.91 -0.85 8.48
CA ASP A 117 23.64 -1.73 7.54
C ASP A 117 22.70 -2.45 6.57
N THR A 118 21.40 -2.50 6.87
CA THR A 118 20.39 -3.12 6.01
C THR A 118 19.47 -2.08 5.39
N PHE A 119 18.98 -1.14 6.18
CA PHE A 119 17.97 -0.18 5.76
C PHE A 119 18.56 1.21 5.55
N LYS A 120 18.13 1.87 4.48
CA LYS A 120 18.36 3.30 4.27
C LYS A 120 17.01 3.98 4.12
N PHE A 121 16.64 4.84 5.06
CA PHE A 121 15.43 5.63 4.91
C PHE A 121 15.60 6.63 3.75
N VAL A 122 14.68 6.61 2.80
CA VAL A 122 14.72 7.49 1.62
C VAL A 122 13.33 7.99 1.30
N THR A 123 13.28 9.09 0.54
CA THR A 123 12.01 9.73 0.20
C THR A 123 11.92 10.19 -1.25
N THR A 124 12.81 9.71 -2.11
CA THR A 124 12.85 10.09 -3.53
C THR A 124 13.17 8.87 -4.39
N SER A 125 12.81 8.93 -5.67
CA SER A 125 13.18 7.91 -6.66
C SER A 125 14.70 7.74 -6.76
N GLN A 126 15.44 8.86 -6.77
CA GLN A 126 16.91 8.83 -6.73
C GLN A 126 17.44 8.18 -5.45
N GLY A 127 16.81 8.45 -4.30
CA GLY A 127 17.22 7.83 -3.03
C GLY A 127 17.10 6.30 -3.06
N ILE A 128 16.11 5.76 -3.79
CA ILE A 128 15.99 4.31 -4.00
C ILE A 128 17.22 3.77 -4.74
N LEU A 129 17.63 4.43 -5.82
CA LEU A 129 18.80 4.03 -6.60
C LEU A 129 20.09 4.13 -5.77
N ASP A 130 20.26 5.22 -5.01
CA ASP A 130 21.42 5.41 -4.14
C ASP A 130 21.50 4.32 -3.05
N ALA A 131 20.35 3.92 -2.47
CA ALA A 131 20.31 2.83 -1.49
C ALA A 131 20.69 1.49 -2.13
N PHE A 132 20.19 1.24 -3.34
CA PHE A 132 20.49 0.01 -4.07
C PHE A 132 21.98 -0.10 -4.42
N GLU A 133 22.62 0.99 -4.87
CA GLU A 133 24.07 1.05 -5.11
C GLU A 133 24.90 0.81 -3.84
N GLU A 134 24.38 1.23 -2.68
CA GLU A 134 24.97 0.97 -1.36
C GLU A 134 24.71 -0.46 -0.84
N ASN A 135 24.06 -1.33 -1.61
CA ASN A 135 23.59 -2.66 -1.20
C ASN A 135 22.69 -2.64 0.04
N LYS A 136 21.87 -1.58 0.18
CA LYS A 136 20.87 -1.43 1.25
C LYS A 136 19.47 -1.52 0.67
N THR A 137 18.52 -1.95 1.49
CA THR A 137 17.09 -1.87 1.17
C THR A 137 16.61 -0.45 1.42
N ALA A 138 16.25 0.25 0.36
CA ALA A 138 15.63 1.56 0.46
C ALA A 138 14.29 1.43 1.21
N SER A 139 14.11 2.21 2.26
CA SER A 139 12.93 2.15 3.13
C SER A 139 12.14 3.44 2.98
N LEU A 140 10.93 3.33 2.43
CA LEU A 140 9.99 4.43 2.24
C LEU A 140 8.76 4.19 3.11
N ILE A 141 7.93 5.21 3.29
CA ILE A 141 6.68 5.11 4.05
C ILE A 141 5.51 5.39 3.13
N GLY A 142 4.51 4.51 3.21
CA GLY A 142 3.19 4.76 2.67
C GLY A 142 2.14 4.65 3.76
N VAL A 143 1.23 5.62 3.82
CA VAL A 143 0.13 5.62 4.79
C VAL A 143 -1.06 4.91 4.18
N GLU A 144 -1.56 3.89 4.86
CA GLU A 144 -2.67 3.09 4.38
C GLU A 144 -3.99 3.52 5.04
N GLY A 145 -4.79 4.26 4.28
CA GLY A 145 -6.11 4.71 4.67
C GLY A 145 -6.18 6.20 5.01
N GLY A 146 -7.04 6.92 4.28
CA GLY A 146 -7.26 8.36 4.43
C GLY A 146 -7.81 8.79 5.78
N HIS A 147 -8.36 7.89 6.60
CA HIS A 147 -8.74 8.19 7.98
C HIS A 147 -7.54 8.63 8.83
N SER A 148 -6.32 8.25 8.43
CA SER A 148 -5.06 8.68 9.05
C SER A 148 -4.87 10.20 9.06
N ILE A 149 -5.46 10.94 8.09
CA ILE A 149 -5.32 12.40 8.03
C ILE A 149 -6.46 13.14 8.76
N ASP A 150 -7.48 12.42 9.25
CA ASP A 150 -8.67 12.97 9.90
C ASP A 150 -9.32 14.15 9.15
N SER A 151 -9.34 14.02 7.81
CA SER A 151 -9.86 15.03 6.86
C SER A 151 -9.19 16.41 6.97
N SER A 152 -7.88 16.44 7.22
CA SER A 152 -7.08 17.66 7.33
C SER A 152 -5.93 17.69 6.32
N LEU A 153 -5.91 18.72 5.47
CA LEU A 153 -4.78 19.00 4.57
C LEU A 153 -3.50 19.35 5.36
N GLY A 154 -3.62 19.93 6.55
CA GLY A 154 -2.49 20.18 7.44
C GLY A 154 -1.85 18.87 7.93
N THR A 155 -2.65 17.87 8.28
CA THR A 155 -2.16 16.55 8.67
C THR A 155 -1.48 15.85 7.49
N LEU A 156 -2.08 15.91 6.30
CA LEU A 156 -1.50 15.38 5.05
C LEU A 156 -0.10 15.96 4.79
N ARG A 157 0.04 17.29 4.82
CA ARG A 157 1.35 17.96 4.64
C ARG A 157 2.35 17.59 5.73
N THR A 158 1.90 17.51 6.99
CA THR A 158 2.76 17.10 8.10
C THR A 158 3.31 15.70 7.90
N MET A 159 2.47 14.75 7.49
CA MET A 159 2.89 13.39 7.16
C MET A 159 3.88 13.36 5.99
N TYR A 160 3.67 14.17 4.95
CA TYR A 160 4.63 14.31 3.85
C TYR A 160 6.01 14.79 4.35
N HIS A 161 6.05 15.76 5.26
CA HIS A 161 7.29 16.26 5.88
C HIS A 161 7.97 15.21 6.76
N LEU A 162 7.20 14.32 7.39
CA LEU A 162 7.72 13.16 8.12
C LEU A 162 8.18 12.02 7.19
N GLY A 163 8.09 12.21 5.88
CA GLY A 163 8.67 11.31 4.87
C GLY A 163 7.69 10.35 4.21
N VAL A 164 6.38 10.50 4.44
CA VAL A 164 5.34 9.74 3.72
C VAL A 164 5.37 10.08 2.23
N ARG A 165 5.33 9.06 1.37
CA ARG A 165 5.40 9.21 -0.09
C ARG A 165 4.24 8.64 -0.87
N TYR A 166 3.38 7.82 -0.26
CA TYR A 166 2.03 7.59 -0.79
C TYR A 166 0.97 7.68 0.32
N LEU A 167 -0.27 7.96 -0.10
CA LEU A 167 -1.47 7.77 0.73
C LEU A 167 -2.47 6.89 -0.02
N THR A 168 -2.85 5.78 0.59
CA THR A 168 -4.00 4.97 0.16
C THR A 168 -5.27 5.71 0.57
N LEU A 169 -6.10 6.10 -0.40
CA LEU A 169 -7.21 7.05 -0.15
C LEU A 169 -8.21 6.53 0.89
N THR A 170 -8.46 5.22 0.91
CA THR A 170 -9.23 4.54 1.95
C THR A 170 -8.53 3.24 2.35
N HIS A 171 -8.90 2.68 3.51
CA HIS A 171 -8.68 1.26 3.78
C HIS A 171 -10.04 0.56 3.59
N SER A 172 -10.37 -0.49 4.34
CA SER A 172 -11.67 -1.18 4.28
C SER A 172 -12.79 -0.44 5.04
N CYS A 173 -12.85 0.88 4.90
CA CYS A 173 -13.85 1.78 5.47
C CYS A 173 -13.88 3.11 4.68
N ASN A 174 -15.06 3.71 4.55
CA ASN A 174 -15.19 5.05 3.97
C ASN A 174 -14.51 6.10 4.86
N THR A 175 -14.04 7.17 4.23
CA THR A 175 -13.75 8.45 4.89
C THR A 175 -14.87 9.44 4.55
N PRO A 176 -14.96 10.61 5.22
CA PRO A 176 -15.92 11.66 4.83
C PRO A 176 -15.81 12.13 3.37
N TRP A 177 -14.71 11.79 2.68
CA TRP A 177 -14.38 12.35 1.37
C TRP A 177 -14.04 11.31 0.28
N ALA A 178 -14.01 10.02 0.63
CA ALA A 178 -13.79 8.93 -0.31
C ALA A 178 -14.50 7.65 0.13
N ASP A 179 -15.16 6.98 -0.82
CA ASP A 179 -15.74 5.65 -0.64
C ASP A 179 -14.64 4.54 -0.66
N ASN A 180 -14.93 3.37 -0.08
CA ASN A 180 -14.05 2.19 -0.07
C ASN A 180 -14.57 1.00 -0.88
N TRP A 181 -13.70 0.03 -1.17
CA TRP A 181 -13.97 -1.12 -2.04
C TRP A 181 -15.17 -1.97 -1.62
N ARG A 182 -15.53 -1.97 -0.33
CA ARG A 182 -16.71 -2.67 0.19
C ARG A 182 -18.03 -2.11 -0.36
N VAL A 183 -18.02 -0.90 -0.91
CA VAL A 183 -19.15 -0.32 -1.64
C VAL A 183 -19.48 -1.14 -2.89
N ASP A 184 -18.48 -1.53 -3.68
CA ASP A 184 -18.69 -2.37 -4.87
C ASP A 184 -19.11 -3.81 -4.50
N ALA A 185 -18.73 -4.26 -3.29
CA ALA A 185 -19.18 -5.52 -2.72
C ALA A 185 -20.59 -5.43 -2.08
N GLY A 186 -21.22 -4.25 -2.05
CA GLY A 186 -22.53 -4.02 -1.44
C GLY A 186 -22.55 -4.14 0.10
N SER A 187 -21.37 -4.15 0.75
CA SER A 187 -21.23 -4.32 2.20
C SER A 187 -21.18 -2.99 2.97
N ASP A 188 -20.74 -1.91 2.30
CA ASP A 188 -20.72 -0.56 2.86
C ASP A 188 -21.58 0.39 1.99
N PRO A 189 -22.18 1.45 2.57
CA PRO A 189 -22.98 2.41 1.82
C PRO A 189 -22.12 3.34 0.97
N VAL A 190 -22.67 3.80 -0.15
CA VAL A 190 -22.13 4.93 -0.92
C VAL A 190 -22.30 6.21 -0.09
N GLN A 191 -21.22 6.92 0.21
CA GLN A 191 -21.26 8.19 0.97
C GLN A 191 -20.87 9.38 0.10
N SER A 192 -19.78 9.25 -0.66
CA SER A 192 -19.20 10.34 -1.45
C SER A 192 -19.53 10.25 -2.94
N ASN A 193 -20.16 9.14 -3.38
CA ASN A 193 -20.35 8.82 -4.80
C ASN A 193 -19.00 8.85 -5.56
N GLY A 194 -18.00 8.18 -4.98
CA GLY A 194 -16.60 8.31 -5.35
C GLY A 194 -15.88 9.29 -4.40
N LEU A 195 -15.51 10.46 -4.91
CA LEU A 195 -14.82 11.53 -4.18
C LEU A 195 -15.75 12.72 -3.93
N SER A 196 -15.82 13.17 -2.68
CA SER A 196 -16.50 14.43 -2.32
C SER A 196 -15.75 15.66 -2.87
N PRO A 197 -16.31 16.88 -2.80
CA PRO A 197 -15.57 18.10 -3.14
C PRO A 197 -14.22 18.22 -2.41
N PHE A 198 -14.18 17.89 -1.12
CA PHE A 198 -12.94 17.86 -0.35
C PHE A 198 -11.99 16.75 -0.81
N GLY A 199 -12.51 15.56 -1.15
CA GLY A 199 -11.70 14.47 -1.69
C GLY A 199 -10.99 14.87 -2.99
N LYS A 200 -11.65 15.66 -3.85
CA LYS A 200 -11.06 16.21 -5.07
C LYS A 200 -9.99 17.25 -4.77
N GLN A 201 -10.19 18.11 -3.77
CA GLN A 201 -9.15 19.05 -3.30
C GLN A 201 -7.91 18.28 -2.79
N LEU A 202 -8.13 17.19 -2.06
CA LEU A 202 -7.05 16.34 -1.54
C LEU A 202 -6.20 15.74 -2.66
N ILE A 203 -6.81 15.27 -3.76
CA ILE A 203 -6.06 14.78 -4.95
C ILE A 203 -5.13 15.88 -5.49
N VAL A 204 -5.61 17.11 -5.59
CA VAL A 204 -4.81 18.25 -6.08
C VAL A 204 -3.67 18.58 -5.12
N GLU A 205 -3.92 18.57 -3.81
CA GLU A 205 -2.87 18.81 -2.81
C GLU A 205 -1.81 17.70 -2.82
N MET A 206 -2.21 16.43 -3.02
CA MET A 206 -1.26 15.32 -3.19
C MET A 206 -0.39 15.50 -4.43
N ASN A 207 -0.96 15.93 -5.56
CA ASN A 207 -0.18 16.26 -6.76
C ASN A 207 0.80 17.40 -6.51
N ARG A 208 0.36 18.47 -5.83
CA ARG A 208 1.21 19.62 -5.48
C ARG A 208 2.38 19.20 -4.58
N LEU A 209 2.15 18.30 -3.63
CA LEU A 209 3.18 17.76 -2.75
C LEU A 209 4.14 16.80 -3.46
N GLY A 210 3.71 16.14 -4.54
CA GLY A 210 4.44 15.00 -5.08
C GLY A 210 4.29 13.77 -4.18
N MET A 211 3.10 13.57 -3.64
CA MET A 211 2.71 12.35 -2.94
C MET A 211 1.99 11.44 -3.94
N LEU A 212 2.43 10.19 -4.02
CA LEU A 212 1.76 9.16 -4.83
C LEU A 212 0.34 8.95 -4.30
N ILE A 213 -0.63 8.95 -5.22
CA ILE A 213 -2.02 8.60 -4.92
C ILE A 213 -2.14 7.09 -5.07
N ASP A 214 -2.49 6.40 -3.98
CA ASP A 214 -2.69 4.97 -3.98
C ASP A 214 -4.19 4.62 -3.98
N LEU A 215 -4.58 3.81 -4.97
CA LEU A 215 -5.93 3.37 -5.25
C LEU A 215 -6.19 1.92 -4.81
N ALA A 216 -5.29 1.30 -4.06
CA ALA A 216 -5.66 0.12 -3.28
C ALA A 216 -6.86 0.47 -2.35
N HIS A 217 -7.70 -0.53 -2.04
CA HIS A 217 -8.87 -0.40 -1.15
C HIS A 217 -10.00 0.55 -1.57
N VAL A 218 -9.92 1.26 -2.69
CA VAL A 218 -11.00 2.14 -3.17
C VAL A 218 -11.95 1.40 -4.12
N PRO A 219 -13.22 1.82 -4.30
CA PRO A 219 -14.13 1.25 -5.29
C PRO A 219 -13.83 1.82 -6.68
N VAL A 220 -14.36 1.16 -7.72
CA VAL A 220 -14.17 1.53 -9.13
C VAL A 220 -14.57 2.98 -9.42
N SER A 221 -15.57 3.52 -8.72
CA SER A 221 -15.97 4.92 -8.83
C SER A 221 -14.85 5.90 -8.42
N VAL A 222 -14.17 5.63 -7.30
CA VAL A 222 -13.01 6.42 -6.85
C VAL A 222 -11.82 6.19 -7.78
N MET A 223 -11.56 4.94 -8.20
CA MET A 223 -10.46 4.63 -9.12
C MET A 223 -10.55 5.51 -10.37
N ASN A 224 -11.73 5.55 -10.99
CA ASN A 224 -11.97 6.34 -12.20
C ASN A 224 -11.81 7.84 -11.95
N GLN A 225 -12.42 8.37 -10.89
CA GLN A 225 -12.36 9.81 -10.60
C GLN A 225 -10.94 10.29 -10.29
N ALA A 226 -10.17 9.51 -9.52
CA ALA A 226 -8.78 9.83 -9.24
C ALA A 226 -7.89 9.78 -10.49
N LEU A 227 -8.08 8.77 -11.35
CA LEU A 227 -7.38 8.67 -12.65
C LEU A 227 -7.72 9.81 -13.62
N ASP A 228 -8.94 10.34 -13.57
CA ASP A 228 -9.34 11.49 -14.39
C ASP A 228 -8.80 12.82 -13.84
N LEU A 229 -8.80 12.97 -12.52
CA LEU A 229 -8.48 14.23 -11.86
C LEU A 229 -6.97 14.43 -11.65
N SER A 230 -6.22 13.36 -11.35
CA SER A 230 -4.81 13.47 -10.98
C SER A 230 -3.96 14.00 -12.13
N ALA A 231 -3.14 15.01 -11.83
CA ALA A 231 -2.16 15.55 -12.76
C ALA A 231 -0.90 14.66 -12.91
N ALA A 232 -0.71 13.71 -11.99
CA ALA A 232 0.40 12.77 -11.98
C ALA A 232 -0.10 11.31 -12.09
N PRO A 233 0.75 10.35 -12.53
CA PRO A 233 0.41 8.94 -12.47
C PRO A 233 0.09 8.47 -11.05
N VAL A 234 -0.82 7.50 -10.94
CA VAL A 234 -1.27 6.90 -9.68
C VAL A 234 -0.73 5.49 -9.54
N ILE A 235 -0.82 4.94 -8.32
CA ILE A 235 -0.46 3.55 -8.03
C ILE A 235 -1.67 2.77 -7.51
N PHE A 236 -1.62 1.45 -7.65
CA PHE A 236 -2.29 0.52 -6.75
C PHE A 236 -1.17 -0.23 -6.03
N SER A 237 -0.92 0.05 -4.76
CA SER A 237 0.25 -0.46 -4.03
C SER A 237 0.21 -1.97 -3.77
N HIS A 238 -0.99 -2.55 -3.72
CA HIS A 238 -1.24 -3.99 -3.53
C HIS A 238 -2.67 -4.37 -4.01
N SER A 239 -2.85 -4.46 -5.33
CA SER A 239 -4.10 -4.95 -5.94
C SER A 239 -3.81 -5.85 -7.13
N SER A 240 -4.62 -6.90 -7.32
CA SER A 240 -4.44 -7.88 -8.40
C SER A 240 -5.49 -7.68 -9.50
N ALA A 241 -5.54 -8.58 -10.48
CA ALA A 241 -6.41 -8.48 -11.65
C ALA A 241 -7.82 -9.07 -11.42
N TYR A 242 -8.88 -8.28 -11.65
CA TYR A 242 -10.26 -8.71 -11.35
C TYR A 242 -10.75 -9.83 -12.26
N ALA A 243 -10.34 -9.85 -13.53
CA ALA A 243 -10.77 -10.89 -14.47
C ALA A 243 -10.22 -12.28 -14.14
N VAL A 244 -9.13 -12.36 -13.34
CA VAL A 244 -8.55 -13.64 -12.87
C VAL A 244 -9.22 -14.08 -11.58
N CYS A 245 -9.41 -13.18 -10.61
CA CYS A 245 -10.21 -13.40 -9.41
C CYS A 245 -11.19 -12.23 -9.21
N PRO A 246 -12.52 -12.44 -9.39
CA PRO A 246 -13.54 -11.39 -9.33
C PRO A 246 -13.84 -10.97 -7.88
N HIS A 247 -12.85 -10.36 -7.24
CA HIS A 247 -12.93 -9.79 -5.91
C HIS A 247 -12.81 -8.27 -5.99
N SER A 248 -13.68 -7.52 -5.31
CA SER A 248 -13.74 -6.04 -5.41
C SER A 248 -12.48 -5.28 -4.93
N ARG A 249 -11.48 -5.98 -4.37
CA ARG A 249 -10.12 -5.44 -4.15
C ARG A 249 -9.24 -5.43 -5.41
N ASN A 250 -9.59 -6.21 -6.42
CA ASN A 250 -8.85 -6.35 -7.66
C ASN A 250 -9.33 -5.34 -8.70
N VAL A 251 -8.44 -5.01 -9.64
CA VAL A 251 -8.61 -3.95 -10.64
C VAL A 251 -9.30 -4.50 -11.90
N PRO A 252 -10.46 -3.96 -12.31
CA PRO A 252 -11.12 -4.32 -13.56
C PRO A 252 -10.34 -3.91 -14.81
N ASP A 253 -10.58 -4.60 -15.93
CA ASP A 253 -9.84 -4.39 -17.19
C ASP A 253 -9.98 -2.97 -17.74
N GLU A 254 -11.16 -2.36 -17.62
CA GLU A 254 -11.40 -0.97 -18.01
C GLU A 254 -10.55 0.02 -17.20
N VAL A 255 -10.30 -0.29 -15.92
CA VAL A 255 -9.41 0.51 -15.07
C VAL A 255 -7.96 0.24 -15.43
N LEU A 256 -7.56 -1.00 -15.74
CA LEU A 256 -6.21 -1.32 -16.21
C LEU A 256 -5.84 -0.56 -17.51
N LEU A 257 -6.78 -0.46 -18.45
CA LEU A 257 -6.61 0.33 -19.67
C LEU A 257 -6.41 1.82 -19.36
N LYS A 258 -7.14 2.34 -18.38
CA LYS A 258 -6.98 3.73 -17.92
C LYS A 258 -5.67 3.96 -17.18
N VAL A 259 -5.20 2.99 -16.38
CA VAL A 259 -3.87 3.04 -15.74
C VAL A 259 -2.78 3.13 -16.81
N LYS A 260 -2.89 2.36 -17.89
CA LYS A 260 -1.99 2.46 -19.06
C LYS A 260 -2.03 3.85 -19.68
N GLU A 261 -3.21 4.39 -19.95
CA GLU A 261 -3.36 5.73 -20.52
C GLU A 261 -2.72 6.82 -19.64
N LYS A 262 -2.86 6.68 -18.32
CA LYS A 262 -2.34 7.62 -17.31
C LYS A 262 -0.91 7.30 -16.85
N ASN A 263 -0.24 6.34 -17.50
CA ASN A 263 1.12 5.88 -17.18
C ASN A 263 1.33 5.44 -15.71
N GLY A 264 0.25 5.02 -15.03
CA GLY A 264 0.30 4.52 -13.65
C GLY A 264 0.85 3.11 -13.55
N ILE A 265 0.67 2.50 -12.38
CA ILE A 265 1.15 1.14 -12.08
C ILE A 265 0.17 0.40 -11.16
N VAL A 266 0.03 -0.91 -11.37
CA VAL A 266 -0.66 -1.87 -10.51
C VAL A 266 0.38 -2.82 -9.95
N MET A 267 0.52 -2.82 -8.63
CA MET A 267 1.49 -3.63 -7.90
C MET A 267 0.74 -4.84 -7.33
N VAL A 268 1.07 -6.03 -7.84
CA VAL A 268 0.26 -7.23 -7.67
C VAL A 268 0.32 -7.75 -6.24
N ASN A 269 -0.85 -8.00 -5.65
CA ASN A 269 -1.04 -8.54 -4.30
C ASN A 269 -0.96 -10.08 -4.31
N PHE A 270 -0.36 -10.67 -3.27
CA PHE A 270 -0.18 -12.13 -3.17
C PHE A 270 -1.20 -12.82 -2.27
N TYR A 271 -2.15 -12.11 -1.66
CA TYR A 271 -3.15 -12.72 -0.79
C TYR A 271 -3.99 -13.76 -1.55
N ASN A 272 -4.02 -15.00 -1.04
CA ASN A 272 -4.71 -16.12 -1.71
C ASN A 272 -6.16 -15.78 -2.11
N ASP A 273 -6.89 -15.12 -1.23
CA ASP A 273 -8.28 -14.74 -1.44
C ASP A 273 -8.46 -13.69 -2.54
N TYR A 274 -7.40 -12.95 -2.90
CA TYR A 274 -7.38 -12.00 -4.01
C TYR A 274 -6.71 -12.58 -5.26
N VAL A 275 -5.97 -13.68 -5.12
CA VAL A 275 -5.30 -14.38 -6.22
C VAL A 275 -6.21 -15.44 -6.85
N THR A 276 -6.78 -16.35 -6.04
CA THR A 276 -7.63 -17.44 -6.55
C THR A 276 -9.08 -17.33 -6.11
N CYS A 277 -9.45 -16.27 -5.38
CA CYS A 277 -10.77 -16.14 -4.75
C CYS A 277 -11.06 -17.34 -3.82
N SER A 278 -10.01 -17.93 -3.25
CA SER A 278 -10.06 -19.09 -2.38
C SER A 278 -8.94 -19.05 -1.35
N GLN A 279 -8.98 -19.95 -0.36
CA GLN A 279 -7.94 -20.02 0.67
C GLN A 279 -6.60 -20.57 0.17
N LYS A 280 -6.56 -21.18 -1.03
CA LYS A 280 -5.36 -21.82 -1.57
C LYS A 280 -4.94 -21.14 -2.87
N ALA A 281 -3.69 -20.75 -2.93
CA ALA A 281 -3.06 -20.23 -4.13
C ALA A 281 -1.62 -20.76 -4.19
N ASN A 282 -1.02 -20.75 -5.37
CA ASN A 282 0.40 -21.02 -5.56
C ASN A 282 1.02 -19.95 -6.47
N ILE A 283 2.35 -20.01 -6.64
CA ILE A 283 3.11 -19.04 -7.44
C ILE A 283 2.63 -18.88 -8.89
N SER A 284 2.13 -19.95 -9.50
CA SER A 284 1.57 -19.92 -10.85
C SER A 284 0.31 -19.06 -10.91
N ASP A 285 -0.54 -19.14 -9.88
CA ASP A 285 -1.77 -18.34 -9.83
C ASP A 285 -1.45 -16.85 -9.72
N VAL A 286 -0.41 -16.48 -8.97
CA VAL A 286 0.07 -15.08 -8.93
C VAL A 286 0.58 -14.64 -10.29
N ALA A 287 1.38 -15.46 -10.96
CA ALA A 287 1.89 -15.15 -12.29
C ALA A 287 0.76 -15.00 -13.34
N ASP A 288 -0.39 -15.66 -13.16
CA ASP A 288 -1.57 -15.46 -14.02
C ASP A 288 -2.11 -14.01 -13.95
N HIS A 289 -2.04 -13.37 -12.78
CA HIS A 289 -2.39 -11.95 -12.66
C HIS A 289 -1.39 -11.04 -13.37
N PHE A 290 -0.09 -11.32 -13.27
CA PHE A 290 0.94 -10.59 -14.03
C PHE A 290 0.68 -10.72 -15.53
N ASP A 291 0.45 -11.93 -16.03
CA ASP A 291 0.16 -12.19 -17.45
C ASP A 291 -1.10 -11.47 -17.92
N HIS A 292 -2.17 -11.51 -17.13
CA HIS A 292 -3.42 -10.84 -17.48
C HIS A 292 -3.26 -9.32 -17.53
N ILE A 293 -2.64 -8.71 -16.51
CA ILE A 293 -2.41 -7.26 -16.51
C ILE A 293 -1.50 -6.87 -17.69
N LYS A 294 -0.47 -7.67 -17.99
CA LYS A 294 0.41 -7.44 -19.16
C LYS A 294 -0.37 -7.51 -20.47
N LYS A 295 -1.29 -8.47 -20.60
CA LYS A 295 -2.14 -8.63 -21.78
C LYS A 295 -3.06 -7.43 -21.99
N VAL A 296 -3.63 -6.86 -20.92
CA VAL A 296 -4.60 -5.76 -21.00
C VAL A 296 -3.89 -4.39 -21.08
N GLY A 297 -3.04 -4.08 -20.10
CA GLY A 297 -2.41 -2.77 -19.94
C GLY A 297 -0.97 -2.67 -20.44
N GLY A 298 -0.32 -3.80 -20.74
CA GLY A 298 1.11 -3.85 -21.10
C GLY A 298 2.01 -4.01 -19.87
N ALA A 299 3.26 -4.44 -20.09
CA ALA A 299 4.22 -4.70 -19.01
C ALA A 299 4.60 -3.44 -18.19
N LYS A 300 4.43 -2.25 -18.79
CA LYS A 300 4.82 -0.96 -18.21
C LYS A 300 3.93 -0.49 -17.05
N ILE A 301 2.85 -1.19 -16.75
CA ILE A 301 1.94 -0.84 -15.65
C ILE A 301 1.99 -1.82 -14.50
N ILE A 302 3.02 -2.68 -14.41
CA ILE A 302 3.04 -3.80 -13.47
C ILE A 302 4.16 -3.59 -12.45
N GLY A 303 3.91 -3.96 -11.20
CA GLY A 303 4.89 -4.01 -10.13
C GLY A 303 4.59 -5.10 -9.09
N PHE A 304 5.39 -5.16 -8.03
CA PHE A 304 5.24 -6.11 -6.92
C PHE A 304 4.66 -5.39 -5.70
N GLY A 305 3.58 -5.91 -5.11
CA GLY A 305 2.92 -5.32 -3.95
C GLY A 305 2.39 -6.41 -3.04
N GLY A 306 3.30 -7.23 -2.52
CA GLY A 306 2.98 -8.57 -2.05
C GLY A 306 2.04 -8.64 -0.84
N ASP A 307 1.88 -7.55 -0.10
CA ASP A 307 1.01 -7.48 1.09
C ASP A 307 1.50 -8.44 2.21
N TYR A 308 2.81 -8.67 2.24
CA TYR A 308 3.46 -9.47 3.27
C TYR A 308 3.25 -8.83 4.65
N ASP A 309 3.11 -9.68 5.67
CA ASP A 309 2.76 -9.32 7.03
C ASP A 309 1.38 -8.62 7.24
N GLY A 310 0.64 -8.32 6.17
CA GLY A 310 -0.70 -7.71 6.21
C GLY A 310 -1.82 -8.75 6.12
N VAL A 311 -1.54 -9.83 5.40
CA VAL A 311 -2.52 -10.89 5.11
C VAL A 311 -2.31 -12.15 5.94
N THR A 312 -3.38 -12.95 6.06
CA THR A 312 -3.38 -14.18 6.87
C THR A 312 -2.94 -15.43 6.10
N ARG A 313 -2.84 -15.34 4.78
CA ARG A 313 -2.46 -16.45 3.88
C ARG A 313 -1.64 -15.90 2.73
N VAL A 314 -0.64 -16.64 2.31
CA VAL A 314 0.16 -16.35 1.12
C VAL A 314 0.28 -17.63 0.26
N PRO A 315 0.64 -17.52 -1.02
CA PRO A 315 0.60 -18.64 -1.94
C PRO A 315 1.73 -19.63 -1.67
N ASP A 316 1.50 -20.90 -1.98
CA ASP A 316 2.56 -21.91 -1.98
C ASP A 316 3.67 -21.50 -2.96
N GLY A 317 4.91 -21.50 -2.50
CA GLY A 317 6.09 -21.00 -3.22
C GLY A 317 6.35 -19.50 -3.05
N LEU A 318 5.52 -18.78 -2.29
CA LEU A 318 5.64 -17.36 -1.96
C LEU A 318 5.43 -17.10 -0.45
N GLU A 319 5.89 -18.02 0.41
CA GLU A 319 5.59 -18.03 1.84
C GLU A 319 6.10 -16.80 2.61
N ASP A 320 7.15 -16.16 2.10
CA ASP A 320 7.76 -14.98 2.72
C ASP A 320 8.57 -14.17 1.69
N VAL A 321 9.09 -13.00 2.10
CA VAL A 321 9.82 -12.11 1.18
C VAL A 321 11.07 -12.74 0.55
N SER A 322 11.58 -13.87 1.08
CA SER A 322 12.73 -14.59 0.50
C SER A 322 12.39 -15.32 -0.80
N LYS A 323 11.10 -15.47 -1.11
CA LYS A 323 10.60 -16.33 -2.20
C LYS A 323 10.33 -15.59 -3.51
N VAL A 324 10.34 -14.25 -3.50
CA VAL A 324 10.07 -13.44 -4.70
C VAL A 324 10.96 -13.78 -5.90
N PRO A 325 12.25 -14.17 -5.76
CA PRO A 325 13.04 -14.66 -6.89
C PRO A 325 12.42 -15.84 -7.64
N ASN A 326 11.63 -16.69 -6.97
CA ASN A 326 10.92 -17.80 -7.62
C ASN A 326 9.81 -17.29 -8.54
N LEU A 327 9.14 -16.19 -8.19
CA LEU A 327 8.09 -15.60 -9.03
C LEU A 327 8.70 -14.94 -10.25
N VAL A 328 9.83 -14.25 -10.08
CA VAL A 328 10.61 -13.72 -11.21
C VAL A 328 11.04 -14.85 -12.16
N ALA A 329 11.52 -15.98 -11.60
CA ALA A 329 11.85 -17.17 -12.38
C ALA A 329 10.63 -17.74 -13.12
N GLU A 330 9.46 -17.74 -12.49
CA GLU A 330 8.21 -18.18 -13.12
C GLU A 330 7.79 -17.26 -14.28
N LEU A 331 7.87 -15.94 -14.13
CA LEU A 331 7.60 -15.00 -15.21
C LEU A 331 8.55 -15.21 -16.41
N LEU A 332 9.84 -15.42 -16.14
CA LEU A 332 10.83 -15.76 -17.17
C LEU A 332 10.50 -17.09 -17.86
N ARG A 333 10.05 -18.09 -17.10
CA ARG A 333 9.64 -19.40 -17.61
C ARG A 333 8.41 -19.30 -18.52
N ARG A 334 7.55 -18.29 -18.29
CA ARG A 334 6.40 -17.92 -19.13
C ARG A 334 6.75 -17.03 -20.33
N GLY A 335 8.03 -16.77 -20.56
CA GLY A 335 8.50 -16.02 -21.72
C GLY A 335 8.42 -14.50 -21.56
N TRP A 336 8.36 -13.98 -20.32
CA TRP A 336 8.62 -12.57 -20.09
C TRP A 336 10.03 -12.22 -20.52
N THR A 337 10.18 -11.09 -21.21
CA THR A 337 11.49 -10.59 -21.60
C THR A 337 12.23 -10.06 -20.38
N ASP A 338 13.56 -10.02 -20.44
CA ASP A 338 14.36 -9.40 -19.37
C ASP A 338 13.96 -7.94 -19.13
N GLU A 339 13.56 -7.20 -20.18
CA GLU A 339 13.08 -5.83 -20.08
C GLU A 339 11.74 -5.76 -19.33
N ASP A 340 10.75 -6.61 -19.69
CA ASP A 340 9.48 -6.66 -18.98
C ASP A 340 9.67 -6.98 -17.48
N VAL A 341 10.60 -7.90 -17.18
CA VAL A 341 10.93 -8.28 -15.80
C VAL A 341 11.59 -7.12 -15.05
N LYS A 342 12.57 -6.44 -15.64
CA LYS A 342 13.20 -5.26 -15.01
C LYS A 342 12.20 -4.12 -14.79
N ASP A 343 11.29 -3.94 -15.74
CA ASP A 343 10.21 -2.98 -15.63
C ASP A 343 9.30 -3.29 -14.44
N ALA A 344 8.87 -4.55 -14.31
CA ALA A 344 8.09 -4.99 -13.17
C ALA A 344 8.86 -4.92 -11.84
N LEU A 345 10.15 -5.29 -11.83
CA LEU A 345 10.99 -5.29 -10.63
C LEU A 345 11.07 -3.91 -10.00
N GLY A 346 11.30 -2.86 -10.79
CA GLY A 346 11.46 -1.52 -10.24
C GLY A 346 11.35 -0.36 -11.22
N ASN A 347 11.68 -0.53 -12.51
CA ASN A 347 11.72 0.64 -13.41
C ASN A 347 10.35 1.30 -13.57
N ASN A 348 9.25 0.52 -13.55
CA ASN A 348 7.90 1.08 -13.62
C ASN A 348 7.58 1.97 -12.43
N LEU A 349 7.91 1.54 -11.21
CA LEU A 349 7.66 2.35 -10.02
C LEU A 349 8.58 3.57 -9.97
N LEU A 350 9.86 3.42 -10.34
CA LEU A 350 10.80 4.53 -10.43
C LEU A 350 10.35 5.59 -11.44
N ARG A 351 9.82 5.17 -12.60
CA ARG A 351 9.20 6.06 -13.59
C ARG A 351 8.02 6.83 -12.98
N VAL A 352 7.09 6.13 -12.35
CA VAL A 352 5.90 6.73 -11.74
C VAL A 352 6.28 7.73 -10.64
N MET A 353 7.20 7.34 -9.74
CA MET A 353 7.67 8.20 -8.65
C MET A 353 8.38 9.45 -9.18
N SER A 354 9.25 9.30 -10.19
CA SER A 354 9.95 10.43 -10.81
C SER A 354 8.99 11.40 -11.51
N GLU A 355 7.93 10.88 -12.13
CA GLU A 355 6.90 11.71 -12.76
C GLU A 355 6.06 12.47 -11.72
N VAL A 356 5.73 11.85 -10.58
CA VAL A 356 5.07 12.51 -9.45
C VAL A 356 5.95 13.63 -8.87
N GLU A 357 7.25 13.38 -8.71
CA GLU A 357 8.22 14.41 -8.30
C GLU A 357 8.32 15.56 -9.32
N ARG A 358 8.29 15.24 -10.62
CA ARG A 358 8.27 16.25 -11.69
C ARG A 358 7.02 17.13 -11.62
N VAL A 359 5.86 16.54 -11.36
CA VAL A 359 4.60 17.30 -11.19
C VAL A 359 4.69 18.24 -10.00
N ARG A 360 5.18 17.77 -8.84
CA ARG A 360 5.48 18.64 -7.68
C ARG A 360 6.35 19.82 -8.07
N ASP A 361 7.44 19.57 -8.78
CA ASP A 361 8.40 20.61 -9.15
C ASP A 361 7.81 21.65 -10.11
N ASN A 362 6.88 21.24 -10.97
CA ASN A 362 6.11 22.16 -11.82
C ASN A 362 5.07 22.96 -11.02
N MET A 363 4.53 22.39 -9.95
CA MET A 363 3.53 23.01 -9.07
C MET A 363 4.15 23.81 -7.93
N LYS A 364 5.49 23.96 -7.86
CA LYS A 364 6.19 24.61 -6.73
C LYS A 364 5.75 26.04 -6.41
N ASN A 365 5.20 26.76 -7.39
CA ASN A 365 4.70 28.13 -7.24
C ASN A 365 3.22 28.19 -6.82
N GLN A 366 2.52 27.06 -6.83
CA GLN A 366 1.15 26.97 -6.34
C GLN A 366 1.17 26.95 -4.81
N VAL A 367 0.39 27.85 -4.21
CA VAL A 367 0.24 27.90 -2.76
C VAL A 367 -0.53 26.66 -2.25
N PRO A 368 -0.24 26.17 -1.03
CA PRO A 368 -1.04 25.11 -0.42
C PRO A 368 -2.53 25.47 -0.36
N ASP A 369 -3.39 24.47 -0.58
CA ASP A 369 -4.82 24.64 -0.28
C ASP A 369 -5.02 24.57 1.25
N ASP A 370 -5.69 25.58 1.77
CA ASP A 370 -5.99 25.76 3.20
C ASP A 370 -7.50 25.80 3.46
N VAL A 371 -8.33 25.52 2.46
CA VAL A 371 -9.79 25.41 2.62
C VAL A 371 -10.10 24.07 3.34
N PRO A 372 -10.70 24.10 4.54
CA PRO A 372 -11.00 22.89 5.28
C PRO A 372 -12.25 22.18 4.72
N ILE A 373 -12.35 20.89 5.00
CA ILE A 373 -13.61 20.16 4.84
C ILE A 373 -14.72 20.83 5.67
N PRO A 374 -15.97 20.91 5.18
CA PRO A 374 -17.08 21.45 5.96
C PRO A 374 -17.26 20.72 7.29
N TYR A 375 -17.47 21.47 8.38
CA TYR A 375 -17.54 20.89 9.74
C TYR A 375 -18.63 19.82 9.86
N ALA A 376 -19.78 20.03 9.23
CA ALA A 376 -20.90 19.10 9.24
C ALA A 376 -20.57 17.71 8.64
N GLU A 377 -19.55 17.62 7.79
CA GLU A 377 -19.10 16.34 7.20
C GLU A 377 -18.17 15.55 8.13
N VAL A 378 -17.65 16.19 9.19
CA VAL A 378 -16.61 15.61 10.06
C VAL A 378 -16.94 15.66 11.54
N GLU A 379 -18.09 16.21 11.90
CA GLU A 379 -18.54 16.31 13.28
C GLU A 379 -18.50 14.94 13.98
N ASN A 380 -17.77 14.86 15.09
CA ASN A 380 -17.72 13.67 15.92
C ASN A 380 -17.32 14.01 17.37
N PRO A 381 -17.57 13.11 18.35
CA PRO A 381 -17.33 13.38 19.77
C PRO A 381 -15.86 13.57 20.17
N CYS A 382 -14.90 13.24 19.31
CA CYS A 382 -13.46 13.29 19.60
C CYS A 382 -12.76 14.48 18.93
N ARG A 383 -13.50 15.44 18.34
CA ARG A 383 -12.94 16.69 17.81
C ARG A 383 -13.59 17.93 18.42
N THR A 384 -12.87 19.04 18.34
CA THR A 384 -13.40 20.38 18.63
C THR A 384 -13.55 21.17 17.33
N SER A 385 -14.34 22.25 17.35
CA SER A 385 -14.71 23.03 16.17
C SER A 385 -13.92 24.33 15.99
N PHE A 386 -12.77 24.48 16.66
CA PHE A 386 -11.96 25.69 16.54
C PHE A 386 -11.62 25.99 15.07
N GLY A 387 -11.80 27.24 14.65
CA GLY A 387 -11.59 27.69 13.27
C GLY A 387 -12.83 27.67 12.38
N TYR A 388 -13.91 26.97 12.78
CA TYR A 388 -15.20 27.00 12.08
C TYR A 388 -16.10 28.09 12.69
N THR A 389 -16.63 28.99 11.86
CA THR A 389 -17.48 30.12 12.32
C THR A 389 -18.90 29.71 12.70
N ASP A 390 -19.42 28.61 12.14
CA ASP A 390 -20.84 28.21 12.28
C ASP A 390 -21.10 27.12 13.33
N ALA A 391 -20.05 26.66 14.05
CA ALA A 391 -20.18 25.57 15.00
C ALA A 391 -20.81 25.97 16.36
N GLY A 392 -21.26 27.23 16.51
CA GLY A 392 -21.61 27.84 17.80
C GLY A 392 -23.05 28.37 17.95
N ALA A 393 -23.93 28.27 16.96
CA ALA A 393 -25.28 28.85 17.06
C ALA A 393 -26.31 27.95 17.80
N ALA A 394 -25.97 26.71 18.18
CA ALA A 394 -26.95 25.76 18.73
C ALA A 394 -26.75 25.35 20.19
N HIS A 395 -25.70 25.78 20.89
CA HIS A 395 -25.42 25.38 22.28
C HIS A 395 -25.26 26.56 23.23
N SER A 396 -26.30 27.40 23.36
CA SER A 396 -26.52 28.21 24.56
C SER A 396 -27.99 28.60 24.74
N VAL A 397 -28.88 27.61 24.85
CA VAL A 397 -30.15 27.84 25.57
C VAL A 397 -30.07 27.03 26.85
N SER A 398 -29.60 27.72 27.90
CA SER A 398 -29.63 27.26 29.27
C SER A 398 -31.03 26.76 29.64
N THR A 399 -31.11 25.54 30.16
CA THR A 399 -32.27 24.90 30.77
C THR A 399 -32.63 25.52 32.13
N ALA A 400 -32.76 26.85 32.18
CA ALA A 400 -33.05 27.58 33.41
C ALA A 400 -34.09 28.69 33.20
N ALA A 401 -35.28 28.35 32.68
CA ALA A 401 -36.46 29.19 32.85
C ALA A 401 -37.74 28.44 32.45
N LEU A 402 -38.28 27.64 33.37
CA LEU A 402 -39.72 27.30 33.40
C LEU A 402 -40.08 26.86 34.84
N LEU A 403 -40.04 27.81 35.76
CA LEU A 403 -40.78 27.74 37.03
C LEU A 403 -41.90 28.78 36.95
N LEU A 404 -43.09 28.33 36.59
CA LEU A 404 -44.33 29.09 36.79
C LEU A 404 -44.71 29.04 38.27
N PRO A 405 -44.93 30.16 38.98
CA PRO A 405 -45.67 30.15 40.22
C PRO A 405 -47.16 30.26 39.90
N LEU A 406 -47.94 29.25 40.30
CA LEU A 406 -49.40 29.35 40.45
C LEU A 406 -49.68 30.39 41.55
N ALA A 407 -50.15 31.58 41.17
CA ALA A 407 -50.73 32.53 42.13
C ALA A 407 -52.26 32.45 42.02
N LEU A 408 -52.86 31.71 42.95
CA LEU A 408 -54.30 31.70 43.21
C LEU A 408 -54.76 33.12 43.58
N HIS A 409 -55.65 33.70 42.79
CA HIS A 409 -56.47 34.84 43.23
C HIS A 409 -57.65 34.31 44.06
N VAL A 410 -57.56 34.48 45.37
CA VAL A 410 -58.72 34.53 46.26
C VAL A 410 -58.70 35.89 46.95
N SER A 411 -59.65 36.75 46.61
CA SER A 411 -60.12 37.81 47.49
C SER A 411 -61.64 37.83 47.45
N MET A 412 -62.20 37.32 48.55
CA MET A 412 -63.57 37.53 48.98
C MET A 412 -63.79 39.01 49.35
N PHE A 413 -65.05 39.46 49.27
CA PHE A 413 -65.87 40.08 50.34
C PHE A 413 -66.89 41.06 49.72
N THR A 414 -68.15 40.60 49.54
CA THR A 414 -69.34 40.87 50.39
C THR A 414 -69.96 42.25 50.25
N ASN A 415 -71.16 42.31 49.67
CA ASN A 415 -72.40 42.66 50.36
C ASN A 415 -73.62 42.19 49.57
#